data_AF-K1TLE6-F1
#
_entry.id   AF-K1TLE6-F1
#
_cell.length_a   1.000
_cell.length_b   1.000
_cell.length_c   1.000
_cell.angle_alpha   90.00
_cell.angle_beta   90.00
_cell.angle_gamma   90.00
#
_symmetry.space_group_name_H-M   'P 1'
#
loop_
_entity.id
_entity.type
_entity.pdbx_description
1 polymer ?
#
loop_
_entity_poly.entity_id
_entity_poly.type
_entity_poly.pdbx_seq_one_letter_code
_entity_poly.pdbx_strand_id
1 'polypeptide(L)'
;TGEPIPADLIAKIVAAENYQAAYFNVRQLLYGLNDMAWHSIDKPFEGDVELFERTAMAPAQVLPVVEGAAMSPAFSHIFAGGYAAGYYGYKWAEVLAADAFSLFKEKGIFNPEVAEAFRREILSKGGHEHPMTLYVNFRGHKPETKALIEKMGLEK
;
A
#
# COMPACT_ATOMS: atom_id res chain seq x y z
N THR A 1 -21.38 17.61 21.95
CA THR A 1 -22.72 17.02 22.15
C THR A 1 -22.65 15.55 22.53
N GLY A 2 -21.66 14.76 22.05
CA GLY A 2 -21.58 13.32 22.37
C GLY A 2 -22.54 12.47 21.53
N GLU A 3 -23.31 13.12 20.66
CA GLU A 3 -24.23 12.48 19.74
C GLU A 3 -23.49 11.67 18.66
N PRO A 4 -24.02 10.50 18.28
CA PRO A 4 -23.45 9.71 17.19
C PRO A 4 -23.55 10.44 15.85
N ILE A 5 -22.65 10.12 14.93
CA ILE A 5 -22.75 10.58 13.54
C ILE A 5 -24.05 10.03 12.93
N PRO A 6 -24.88 10.87 12.29
CA PRO A 6 -26.09 10.42 11.60
C PRO A 6 -25.83 9.27 10.63
N ALA A 7 -26.73 8.27 10.62
CA ALA A 7 -26.58 7.07 9.81
C ALA A 7 -26.51 7.36 8.30
N ASP A 8 -27.19 8.40 7.82
CA ASP A 8 -27.14 8.80 6.41
C ASP A 8 -25.77 9.36 6.02
N LEU A 9 -25.07 10.03 6.94
CA LEU A 9 -23.70 10.49 6.72
C LEU A 9 -22.71 9.32 6.73
N ILE A 10 -22.89 8.34 7.63
CA ILE A 10 -22.11 7.11 7.61
C ILE A 10 -22.28 6.38 6.26
N ALA A 11 -23.51 6.24 5.78
CA ALA A 11 -23.78 5.63 4.48
C ALA A 11 -23.08 6.37 3.33
N LYS A 12 -23.07 7.71 3.35
CA LYS A 12 -22.35 8.53 2.36
C LYS A 12 -20.83 8.34 2.43
N ILE A 13 -20.25 8.21 3.63
CA ILE A 13 -18.82 7.93 3.82
C ILE A 13 -18.46 6.57 3.25
N VAL A 14 -19.24 5.53 3.58
CA VAL A 14 -19.03 4.17 3.05
C VAL A 14 -19.20 4.15 1.53
N ALA A 15 -20.23 4.80 0.98
CA ALA A 15 -20.41 4.88 -0.47
C ALA A 15 -19.27 5.60 -1.21
N ALA A 16 -18.54 6.49 -0.54
CA ALA A 16 -17.40 7.21 -1.08
C ALA A 16 -16.05 6.49 -0.86
N GLU A 17 -16.02 5.32 -0.22
CA GLU A 17 -14.77 4.66 0.22
C GLU A 17 -13.78 4.41 -0.92
N ASN A 18 -14.28 4.12 -2.12
CA ASN A 18 -13.49 3.84 -3.32
C ASN A 18 -13.39 5.03 -4.29
N TYR A 19 -13.84 6.23 -3.89
CA TYR A 19 -13.67 7.43 -4.70
C TYR A 19 -12.18 7.66 -4.98
N GLN A 20 -11.81 7.70 -6.26
CA GLN A 20 -10.43 7.83 -6.75
C GLN A 20 -9.47 6.69 -6.36
N ALA A 21 -9.96 5.50 -5.97
CA ALA A 21 -9.12 4.36 -5.59
C ALA A 21 -8.07 4.00 -6.66
N ALA A 22 -8.45 4.03 -7.95
CA ALA A 22 -7.52 3.80 -9.07
C ALA A 22 -6.38 4.85 -9.13
N TYR A 23 -6.71 6.13 -8.94
CA TYR A 23 -5.72 7.20 -8.92
C TYR A 23 -4.75 7.06 -7.74
N PHE A 24 -5.27 6.82 -6.53
CA PHE A 24 -4.44 6.61 -5.35
C PHE A 24 -3.53 5.38 -5.50
N ASN A 25 -4.06 4.30 -6.09
CA ASN A 25 -3.28 3.10 -6.37
C ASN A 25 -2.12 3.39 -7.33
N VAL A 26 -2.38 4.04 -8.46
CA VAL A 26 -1.34 4.35 -9.46
C VAL A 26 -0.33 5.36 -8.90
N ARG A 27 -0.78 6.33 -8.09
CA ARG A 27 0.11 7.26 -7.38
C ARG A 27 1.09 6.56 -6.43
N GLN A 28 0.68 5.49 -5.74
CA GLN A 28 1.60 4.68 -4.94
C GLN A 28 2.63 3.94 -5.81
N LEU A 29 2.24 3.48 -7.00
CA LEU A 29 3.17 2.86 -7.95
C LEU A 29 4.18 3.88 -8.47
N LEU A 30 3.75 5.10 -8.78
CA LEU A 30 4.59 6.22 -9.16
C LEU A 30 5.72 6.45 -8.13
N TYR A 31 5.41 6.42 -6.84
CA TYR A 31 6.41 6.53 -5.77
C TYR A 31 7.39 5.37 -5.73
N GLY A 32 6.90 4.13 -5.90
CA GLY A 32 7.76 2.95 -5.99
C GLY A 32 8.69 2.98 -7.21
N LEU A 33 8.20 3.44 -8.36
CA LEU A 33 9.01 3.58 -9.58
C LEU A 33 10.10 4.63 -9.41
N ASN A 34 9.79 5.79 -8.81
CA ASN A 34 10.79 6.82 -8.53
C ASN A 34 11.86 6.32 -7.56
N ASP A 35 11.47 5.63 -6.48
CA ASP A 35 12.38 5.00 -5.53
C ASP A 35 13.33 4.00 -6.22
N MET A 36 12.78 3.07 -6.99
CA MET A 36 13.59 2.08 -7.70
C MET A 36 14.53 2.73 -8.73
N ALA A 37 14.09 3.79 -9.41
CA ALA A 37 14.95 4.54 -10.33
C ALA A 37 16.14 5.17 -9.61
N TRP A 38 15.91 5.91 -8.51
CA TRP A 38 16.97 6.52 -7.71
C TRP A 38 17.99 5.50 -7.19
N HIS A 39 17.51 4.32 -6.77
CA HIS A 39 18.36 3.28 -6.18
C HIS A 39 18.89 2.25 -7.20
N SER A 40 18.69 2.49 -8.50
CA SER A 40 19.26 1.68 -9.58
C SER A 40 20.36 2.40 -10.36
N ILE A 41 20.72 3.63 -9.96
CA ILE A 41 21.84 4.36 -10.58
C ILE A 41 23.17 3.72 -10.17
N ASP A 42 24.12 3.64 -11.10
CA ASP A 42 25.43 3.03 -10.91
C ASP A 42 26.54 4.04 -10.56
N LYS A 43 26.25 5.33 -10.74
CA LYS A 43 27.17 6.45 -10.54
C LYS A 43 26.46 7.59 -9.79
N PRO A 44 27.22 8.48 -9.12
CA PRO A 44 26.65 9.69 -8.54
C PRO A 44 25.84 10.48 -9.57
N PHE A 45 24.64 10.90 -9.17
CA PHE A 45 23.75 11.67 -10.03
C PHE A 45 24.18 13.14 -10.12
N GLU A 46 24.36 13.66 -11.33
CA GLU A 46 24.75 15.05 -11.61
C GLU A 46 23.74 15.79 -12.51
N GLY A 47 22.58 15.17 -12.77
CA GLY A 47 21.59 15.66 -13.72
C GLY A 47 20.50 16.54 -13.11
N ASP A 48 19.47 16.79 -13.92
CA ASP A 48 18.24 17.48 -13.51
C ASP A 48 17.31 16.50 -12.77
N VAL A 49 17.07 16.78 -11.49
CA VAL A 49 16.20 16.00 -10.61
C VAL A 49 14.76 15.93 -11.15
N GLU A 50 14.21 17.04 -11.66
CA GLU A 50 12.85 17.08 -12.20
C GLU A 50 12.72 16.18 -13.42
N LEU A 51 13.68 16.27 -14.35
CA LEU A 51 13.66 15.45 -15.55
C LEU A 51 13.80 13.95 -15.21
N PHE A 52 14.69 13.64 -14.26
CA PHE A 52 14.90 12.27 -13.80
C PHE A 52 13.62 11.67 -13.24
N GLU A 53 12.99 12.34 -12.26
CA GLU A 53 11.80 11.80 -11.62
C GLU A 53 10.61 11.76 -12.59
N ARG A 54 10.44 12.77 -13.46
CA ARG A 54 9.39 12.74 -14.50
C ARG A 54 9.54 11.53 -15.42
N THR A 55 10.77 11.19 -15.80
CA THR A 55 11.06 10.02 -16.64
C THR A 55 10.75 8.73 -15.90
N ALA A 56 11.21 8.61 -14.64
CA ALA A 56 10.98 7.44 -13.80
C ALA A 56 9.48 7.19 -13.55
N MET A 57 8.72 8.25 -13.33
CA MET A 57 7.30 8.22 -12.97
C MET A 57 6.35 8.13 -14.17
N ALA A 58 6.82 8.40 -15.39
CA ALA A 58 6.00 8.46 -16.60
C ALA A 58 5.05 7.25 -16.81
N PRO A 59 5.46 5.98 -16.54
CA PRO A 59 4.56 4.83 -16.71
C PRO A 59 3.31 4.85 -15.81
N ALA A 60 3.36 5.60 -14.70
CA ALA A 60 2.28 5.73 -13.72
C ALA A 60 1.74 7.18 -13.62
N GLN A 61 2.14 8.07 -14.53
CA GLN A 61 1.69 9.45 -14.52
C GLN A 61 0.31 9.56 -15.21
N VAL A 62 -0.73 9.87 -14.45
CA VAL A 62 -2.11 10.00 -14.97
C VAL A 62 -2.67 11.43 -14.89
N LEU A 63 -1.95 12.34 -14.23
CA LEU A 63 -2.27 13.76 -14.15
C LEU A 63 -1.24 14.60 -14.91
N PRO A 64 -1.55 15.86 -15.27
CA PRO A 64 -0.56 16.77 -15.81
C PRO A 64 0.63 16.97 -14.86
N VAL A 65 1.81 17.14 -15.44
CA VAL A 65 3.02 17.52 -14.69
C VAL A 65 3.01 19.03 -14.47
N VAL A 66 3.38 19.45 -13.25
CA VAL A 66 3.54 20.87 -12.90
C VAL A 66 5.02 21.23 -13.09
N GLU A 67 5.29 22.27 -13.88
CA GLU A 67 6.66 22.73 -14.11
C GLU A 67 7.29 23.30 -12.83
N GLY A 68 8.56 22.99 -12.56
CA GLY A 68 9.24 23.38 -11.32
C GLY A 68 8.94 22.48 -10.12
N ALA A 69 8.10 21.44 -10.29
CA ALA A 69 7.78 20.50 -9.23
C ALA A 69 8.78 19.34 -9.22
N ALA A 70 9.51 19.21 -8.10
CA ALA A 70 10.32 18.06 -7.77
C ALA A 70 9.84 17.44 -6.45
N MET A 71 9.46 16.16 -6.45
CA MET A 71 9.07 15.45 -5.23
C MET A 71 10.27 14.88 -4.47
N SER A 72 11.34 14.51 -5.18
CA SER A 72 12.49 13.78 -4.63
C SER A 72 13.18 14.52 -3.46
N PRO A 73 13.41 15.85 -3.52
CA PRO A 73 13.99 16.60 -2.41
C PRO A 73 13.17 16.55 -1.10
N ALA A 74 11.87 16.27 -1.19
CA ALA A 74 10.96 16.13 -0.05
C ALA A 74 10.58 14.66 0.23
N PHE A 75 11.19 13.69 -0.46
CA PHE A 75 10.79 12.29 -0.35
C PHE A 75 11.52 11.58 0.80
N SER A 76 11.23 12.00 2.04
CA SER A 76 11.98 11.56 3.23
C SER A 76 11.97 10.05 3.48
N HIS A 77 10.96 9.32 3.00
CA HIS A 77 10.90 7.86 3.15
C HIS A 77 12.17 7.17 2.62
N ILE A 78 12.66 7.63 1.46
CA ILE A 78 13.76 6.97 0.75
C ILE A 78 15.10 7.67 0.94
N PHE A 79 15.12 8.97 1.25
CA PHE A 79 16.37 9.74 1.43
C PHE A 79 16.79 9.96 2.88
N ALA A 80 15.84 9.94 3.83
CA ALA A 80 16.09 10.19 5.25
C ALA A 80 15.41 9.16 6.16
N GLY A 81 14.89 8.07 5.56
CA GLY A 81 14.13 7.03 6.22
C GLY A 81 14.66 5.64 5.86
N GLY A 82 13.93 4.61 6.26
CA GLY A 82 14.32 3.21 6.06
C GLY A 82 13.76 2.55 4.79
N TYR A 83 13.24 3.32 3.83
CA TYR A 83 12.52 2.78 2.66
C TYR A 83 13.27 2.93 1.34
N ALA A 84 14.57 3.26 1.36
CA ALA A 84 15.43 3.24 0.19
C ALA A 84 15.36 1.88 -0.52
N ALA A 85 15.05 1.87 -1.82
CA ALA A 85 14.81 0.65 -2.60
C ALA A 85 13.76 -0.28 -1.96
N GLY A 86 12.76 0.30 -1.29
CA GLY A 86 11.82 -0.42 -0.43
C GLY A 86 10.43 0.21 -0.35
N TYR A 87 10.19 1.33 -1.05
CA TYR A 87 8.88 1.99 -1.01
C TYR A 87 7.76 1.11 -1.59
N TYR A 88 8.09 0.22 -2.53
CA TYR A 88 7.17 -0.80 -3.04
C TYR A 88 6.60 -1.71 -1.93
N GLY A 89 7.30 -1.79 -0.79
CA GLY A 89 6.88 -2.54 0.40
C GLY A 89 5.48 -2.15 0.90
N TYR A 90 5.02 -0.92 0.70
CA TYR A 90 3.64 -0.52 1.02
C TYR A 90 2.62 -1.29 0.19
N LYS A 91 2.75 -1.31 -1.14
CA LYS A 91 1.84 -2.05 -2.02
C LYS A 91 1.96 -3.54 -1.83
N TRP A 92 3.17 -4.04 -1.58
CA TRP A 92 3.40 -5.44 -1.25
C TRP A 92 2.64 -5.84 0.02
N ALA A 93 2.81 -5.09 1.11
CA ALA A 93 2.13 -5.33 2.38
C ALA A 93 0.61 -5.13 2.28
N GLU A 94 0.13 -4.24 1.41
CA GLU A 94 -1.30 -4.01 1.22
C GLU A 94 -2.02 -5.25 0.65
N VAL A 95 -1.34 -6.03 -0.21
CA VAL A 95 -1.87 -7.32 -0.69
C VAL A 95 -2.10 -8.26 0.50
N LEU A 96 -1.09 -8.41 1.36
CA LEU A 96 -1.19 -9.25 2.56
C LEU A 96 -2.29 -8.74 3.50
N ALA A 97 -2.39 -7.42 3.68
CA ALA A 97 -3.39 -6.84 4.57
C ALA A 97 -4.83 -7.06 4.07
N ALA A 98 -5.06 -6.88 2.76
CA ALA A 98 -6.38 -7.09 2.17
C ALA A 98 -6.81 -8.56 2.22
N ASP A 99 -5.91 -9.48 1.89
CA ASP A 99 -6.17 -10.92 1.93
C ASP A 99 -6.27 -11.45 3.37
N ALA A 100 -5.47 -10.97 4.31
CA ALA A 100 -5.64 -11.28 5.74
C ALA A 100 -6.99 -10.81 6.28
N PHE A 101 -7.42 -9.61 5.89
CA PHE A 101 -8.73 -9.08 6.30
C PHE A 101 -9.90 -9.79 5.62
N SER A 102 -9.71 -10.39 4.44
CA SER A 102 -10.77 -11.18 3.81
C SER A 102 -11.17 -12.38 4.67
N LEU A 103 -10.24 -13.01 5.38
CA LEU A 103 -10.54 -14.08 6.34
C LEU A 103 -11.48 -13.60 7.47
N PHE A 104 -11.28 -12.37 7.96
CA PHE A 104 -12.21 -11.75 8.91
C PHE A 104 -13.60 -11.52 8.28
N LYS A 105 -13.68 -11.08 7.03
CA LYS A 105 -14.98 -10.96 6.33
C LYS A 105 -15.67 -12.32 6.17
N GLU A 106 -14.92 -13.38 5.85
CA GLU A 106 -15.42 -14.74 5.66
C GLU A 106 -15.96 -15.36 6.96
N LYS A 107 -15.30 -15.10 8.09
CA LYS A 107 -15.61 -15.74 9.39
C LYS A 107 -16.38 -14.84 10.36
N GLY A 108 -16.59 -13.58 10.00
CA GLY A 108 -17.15 -12.53 10.85
C GLY A 108 -16.07 -11.54 11.31
N ILE A 109 -16.28 -10.24 11.06
CA ILE A 109 -15.25 -9.20 11.24
C ILE A 109 -14.75 -9.04 12.69
N PHE A 110 -15.50 -9.56 13.66
CA PHE A 110 -15.16 -9.58 15.09
C PHE A 110 -14.98 -11.00 15.64
N ASN A 111 -14.65 -11.98 14.77
CA ASN A 111 -14.48 -13.36 15.18
C ASN A 111 -13.25 -13.52 16.11
N PRO A 112 -13.44 -13.96 17.37
CA PRO A 112 -12.35 -14.06 18.35
C PRO A 112 -11.33 -15.15 18.01
N GLU A 113 -11.74 -16.22 17.31
CA GLU A 113 -10.84 -17.30 16.91
C GLU A 113 -9.87 -16.82 15.82
N VAL A 114 -10.37 -16.05 14.84
CA VAL A 114 -9.52 -15.45 13.80
C VAL A 114 -8.58 -14.40 14.41
N ALA A 115 -9.06 -13.61 15.36
CA ALA A 115 -8.22 -12.64 16.07
C ALA A 115 -7.08 -13.32 16.85
N GLU A 116 -7.36 -14.41 17.56
CA GLU A 116 -6.34 -15.17 18.29
C GLU A 116 -5.35 -15.84 17.33
N ALA A 117 -5.81 -16.38 16.21
CA ALA A 117 -4.93 -16.90 15.17
C ALA A 117 -4.02 -15.82 14.59
N PHE A 118 -4.55 -14.63 14.29
CA PHE A 118 -3.77 -13.50 13.79
C PHE A 118 -2.70 -13.06 14.81
N ARG A 119 -3.07 -12.99 16.09
CA ARG A 119 -2.11 -12.69 17.17
C ARG A 119 -1.00 -13.73 17.23
N ARG A 120 -1.36 -15.02 17.29
CA ARG A 120 -0.43 -16.13 17.49
C ARG A 120 0.51 -16.32 16.30
N GLU A 121 -0.02 -16.28 15.09
CA GLU A 121 0.75 -16.60 13.88
C GLU A 121 1.49 -15.37 13.33
N ILE A 122 0.98 -14.15 13.49
CA ILE A 122 1.57 -12.94 12.90
C ILE A 122 2.18 -12.03 13.98
N LEU A 123 1.35 -11.45 14.84
CA LEU A 123 1.75 -10.32 15.69
C LEU A 123 2.76 -10.70 16.77
N SER A 124 2.68 -11.92 17.33
CA SER A 124 3.57 -12.35 18.43
C SER A 124 4.93 -12.87 17.96
N LYS A 125 5.16 -13.02 16.65
CA LYS A 125 6.35 -13.73 16.13
C LYS A 125 7.53 -12.81 15.82
N GLY A 126 7.28 -11.54 15.50
CA GLY A 126 8.34 -10.62 15.08
C GLY A 126 9.11 -11.19 13.88
N GLY A 127 10.44 -11.11 13.92
CA GLY A 127 11.33 -11.64 12.88
C GLY A 127 11.88 -13.05 13.13
N HIS A 128 11.32 -13.83 14.07
CA HIS A 128 11.87 -15.13 14.46
C HIS A 128 11.62 -16.27 13.45
N GLU A 129 10.72 -16.07 12.49
CA GLU A 129 10.32 -17.05 11.49
C GLU A 129 10.11 -16.31 10.15
N HIS A 130 10.23 -17.03 9.03
CA HIS A 130 10.09 -16.40 7.73
C HIS A 130 8.66 -15.82 7.55
N PRO A 131 8.48 -14.54 7.16
CA PRO A 131 7.16 -13.89 7.12
C PRO A 131 6.12 -14.61 6.25
N MET A 132 6.54 -15.22 5.13
CA MET A 132 5.62 -16.00 4.29
C MET A 132 5.13 -17.27 4.99
N THR A 133 5.96 -17.91 5.82
CA THR A 133 5.55 -19.08 6.61
C THR A 133 4.50 -18.66 7.63
N LEU A 134 4.75 -17.56 8.35
CA LEU A 134 3.79 -16.98 9.29
C LEU A 134 2.44 -16.66 8.63
N TYR A 135 2.50 -16.04 7.44
CA TYR A 135 1.31 -15.71 6.67
C TYR A 135 0.52 -16.95 6.24
N VAL A 136 1.19 -17.97 5.69
CA VAL A 136 0.54 -19.22 5.28
C VAL A 136 -0.06 -19.96 6.48
N ASN A 137 0.59 -19.96 7.64
CA ASN A 137 0.05 -20.56 8.86
C ASN A 137 -1.24 -19.86 9.32
N PHE A 138 -1.32 -18.54 9.19
CA PHE A 138 -2.52 -17.77 9.51
C PHE A 138 -3.63 -17.94 8.45
N ARG A 139 -3.30 -17.71 7.17
CA ARG A 139 -4.25 -17.59 6.07
C ARG A 139 -4.65 -18.92 5.45
N GLY A 140 -3.78 -19.92 5.54
CA GLY A 140 -3.92 -21.23 4.89
C GLY A 140 -3.40 -21.30 3.45
N HIS A 141 -3.05 -20.16 2.85
CA HIS A 141 -2.48 -20.08 1.50
C HIS A 141 -1.55 -18.87 1.36
N LYS A 142 -0.85 -18.77 0.23
CA LYS A 142 -0.03 -17.61 -0.12
C LYS A 142 -0.92 -16.41 -0.45
N PRO A 143 -0.48 -15.16 -0.21
CA PRO A 143 -1.29 -13.98 -0.45
C PRO A 143 -1.62 -13.83 -1.94
N GLU A 144 -2.85 -13.40 -2.23
CA GLU A 144 -3.35 -13.15 -3.57
C GLU A 144 -3.79 -11.70 -3.75
N THR A 145 -3.59 -11.14 -4.93
CA THR A 145 -3.98 -9.74 -5.23
C THR A 145 -5.48 -9.55 -5.32
N LYS A 146 -6.25 -10.63 -5.42
CA LYS A 146 -7.71 -10.61 -5.61
C LYS A 146 -8.38 -9.75 -4.54
N ALA A 147 -8.20 -10.07 -3.25
CA ALA A 147 -8.83 -9.33 -2.15
C ALA A 147 -8.52 -7.82 -2.16
N LEU A 148 -7.33 -7.43 -2.62
CA LEU A 148 -6.97 -6.02 -2.77
C LEU A 148 -7.72 -5.35 -3.93
N ILE A 149 -7.82 -6.03 -5.08
CA ILE A 149 -8.58 -5.53 -6.25
C ILE A 149 -10.07 -5.37 -5.89
N GLU A 150 -10.65 -6.36 -5.21
CA GLU A 150 -12.04 -6.31 -4.73
C GLU A 150 -12.24 -5.16 -3.73
N LYS A 151 -11.31 -5.00 -2.76
CA LYS A 151 -11.35 -3.89 -1.79
C LYS A 151 -11.37 -2.53 -2.48
N MET A 152 -10.60 -2.36 -3.56
CA MET A 152 -10.54 -1.10 -4.31
C MET A 152 -11.70 -0.90 -5.30
N GLY A 153 -12.58 -1.91 -5.47
CA GLY A 153 -13.66 -1.86 -6.45
C GLY A 153 -13.17 -1.82 -7.91
N LEU A 154 -12.04 -2.46 -8.21
CA LEU A 154 -11.38 -2.43 -9.53
C LEU A 154 -11.49 -3.76 -10.30
N GLU A 155 -12.49 -4.58 -9.96
CA GLU A 155 -12.81 -5.80 -10.70
C GLU A 155 -13.31 -5.49 -12.12
N LYS A 156 -13.17 -6.46 -13.04
CA LYS A 156 -13.61 -6.33 -14.45
C LYS A 156 -15.05 -6.77 -14.65
#